data_AF-A0ABD0PEF8-F1
#
_entry.id   AF-A0ABD0PEF8-F1
#
_cell.length_a   1.000
_cell.length_b   1.000
_cell.length_c   1.000
_cell.angle_alpha   90.00
_cell.angle_beta   90.00
_cell.angle_gamma   90.00
#
_symmetry.space_group_name_H-M   'P 1'
#
loop_
_entity.id
_entity.type
_entity.pdbx_description
1 polymer ?
#
loop_
_entity_poly.entity_id
_entity_poly.type
_entity_poly.pdbx_seq_one_letter_code
_entity_poly.pdbx_strand_id
1 'polypeptide(L)'
;MRNQTKLIMQPYANWEEYLTPAPLSIAILGELVFISSSTDFSINKNPPKNGYKFIKYPDSFRACLMQVCNTGWWAFNEAHKSMDQIRLHTAQVPDYMKTAVKILKIH
;
A
#
# COMPACT_ATOMS: atom_id res chain seq x y z
N MET A 1 -24.87 9.85 -16.23
CA MET A 1 -24.50 9.38 -14.87
C MET A 1 -23.43 8.29 -14.94
N ARG A 2 -23.75 7.04 -15.33
CA ARG A 2 -22.80 5.90 -15.34
C ARG A 2 -21.50 6.14 -16.14
N ASN A 3 -21.57 6.79 -17.32
CA ASN A 3 -20.39 7.10 -18.14
C ASN A 3 -19.52 8.23 -17.57
N GLN A 4 -20.12 9.19 -16.85
CA GLN A 4 -19.41 10.31 -16.26
C GLN A 4 -18.65 9.85 -15.01
N THR A 5 -19.27 9.00 -14.18
CA THR A 5 -18.60 8.32 -13.08
C THR A 5 -17.44 7.44 -13.58
N LYS A 6 -17.62 6.75 -14.72
CA LYS A 6 -16.58 5.92 -15.33
C LYS A 6 -15.37 6.74 -15.82
N LEU A 7 -15.61 7.93 -16.39
CA LEU A 7 -14.56 8.88 -16.80
C LEU A 7 -13.85 9.52 -15.61
N ILE A 8 -14.58 9.85 -14.54
CA ILE A 8 -13.98 10.37 -13.30
C ILE A 8 -13.14 9.29 -12.61
N MET A 9 -13.55 8.02 -12.69
CA MET A 9 -12.83 6.89 -12.08
C MET A 9 -11.73 6.30 -12.96
N GLN A 10 -11.66 6.62 -14.26
CA GLN A 10 -10.66 6.04 -15.18
C GLN A 10 -9.19 6.25 -14.73
N PRO A 11 -8.78 7.42 -14.20
CA PRO A 11 -7.42 7.60 -13.66
C PRO A 11 -7.15 6.76 -12.40
N TYR A 12 -8.20 6.35 -11.69
CA TYR A 12 -8.15 5.54 -10.46
C TYR A 12 -8.12 4.04 -10.75
N ALA A 13 -8.51 3.61 -11.95
CA ALA A 13 -8.45 2.21 -12.38
C ALA A 13 -7.02 1.65 -12.30
N ASN A 14 -6.01 2.49 -12.50
CA ASN A 14 -4.61 2.10 -12.36
C ASN A 14 -4.23 1.80 -10.90
N TRP A 15 -4.86 2.43 -9.91
CA TRP A 15 -4.51 2.22 -8.49
C TRP A 15 -5.05 0.91 -7.94
N GLU A 16 -6.20 0.45 -8.41
CA GLU A 16 -6.74 -0.87 -8.07
C GLU A 16 -5.78 -1.96 -8.54
N GLU A 17 -5.23 -1.85 -9.75
CA GLU A 17 -4.21 -2.76 -10.27
C GLU A 17 -2.95 -2.79 -9.39
N TYR A 18 -2.45 -1.63 -8.93
CA TYR A 18 -1.31 -1.57 -7.99
C TYR A 18 -1.62 -2.08 -6.57
N LEU A 19 -2.88 -2.13 -6.16
CA LEU A 19 -3.32 -2.57 -4.83
C LEU A 19 -3.70 -4.05 -4.78
N THR A 20 -4.14 -4.64 -5.89
CA THR A 20 -4.43 -6.07 -5.99
C THR A 20 -3.28 -6.99 -5.51
N PRO A 21 -1.98 -6.69 -5.71
CA PRO A 21 -0.90 -7.52 -5.17
C PRO A 21 -0.67 -7.37 -3.66
N ALA A 22 -1.24 -6.36 -3.00
CA ALA A 22 -0.99 -6.11 -1.57
C ALA A 22 -1.58 -7.21 -0.65
N PRO A 23 -2.87 -7.60 -0.77
CA PRO A 23 -3.41 -8.73 -0.02
C PRO A 23 -2.69 -10.04 -0.30
N LEU A 24 -2.30 -10.29 -1.56
CA LEU A 24 -1.57 -11.49 -1.96
C LEU A 24 -0.19 -11.55 -1.31
N SER A 25 0.53 -10.42 -1.28
CA SER A 25 1.83 -10.32 -0.61
C SER A 25 1.72 -10.62 0.89
N ILE A 26 0.67 -10.11 1.55
CA ILE A 26 0.41 -10.40 2.97
C ILE A 26 0.08 -11.88 3.19
N ALA A 27 -0.69 -12.50 2.30
CA ALA A 27 -1.00 -13.93 2.38
C ALA A 27 0.26 -14.80 2.29
N ILE A 28 1.12 -14.54 1.30
CA ILE A 28 2.40 -15.25 1.13
C ILE A 28 3.30 -15.06 2.36
N LEU A 29 3.36 -13.84 2.90
CA LEU A 29 4.10 -13.57 4.13
C LEU A 29 3.54 -14.36 5.33
N GLY A 30 2.22 -14.49 5.44
CA GLY A 30 1.56 -15.31 6.47
C GLY A 30 1.88 -16.80 6.34
N GLU A 31 1.89 -17.33 5.12
CA GLU A 31 2.31 -18.72 4.85
C GLU A 31 3.78 -18.95 5.23
N LEU A 32 4.66 -18.02 4.87
CA LEU A 32 6.08 -18.06 5.27
C LEU A 32 6.23 -18.04 6.79
N VAL A 33 5.43 -17.24 7.51
CA VAL A 33 5.46 -17.20 8.99
C VAL A 33 5.07 -18.55 9.55
N PHE A 34 4.03 -19.16 9.02
CA PHE A 34 3.58 -20.48 9.43
C PHE A 34 4.65 -21.55 9.21
N ILE A 35 5.27 -21.58 8.04
CA ILE A 35 6.35 -22.54 7.70
C ILE A 35 7.60 -22.29 8.58
N SER A 36 7.96 -21.02 8.81
CA SER A 36 9.10 -20.65 9.66
C SER A 36 8.93 -21.01 11.13
N SER A 37 7.71 -21.34 11.56
CA SER A 37 7.43 -21.69 12.96
C SER A 37 8.09 -22.99 13.42
N SER A 38 8.36 -23.91 12.49
CA SER A 38 8.92 -25.23 12.81
C SER A 38 10.44 -25.22 13.00
N THR A 39 11.17 -24.42 12.21
CA THR A 39 12.64 -24.33 12.26
C THR A 39 13.10 -22.90 11.97
N ASP A 40 13.78 -22.29 12.92
CA ASP A 40 14.40 -20.98 12.73
C ASP A 40 15.82 -21.15 12.20
N PHE A 41 16.20 -20.31 11.22
CA PHE A 41 17.53 -20.34 10.61
C PHE A 41 18.03 -18.93 10.36
N SER A 42 19.34 -18.75 10.38
CA SER A 42 19.96 -17.46 10.07
C SER A 42 20.00 -17.24 8.56
N ILE A 43 19.60 -16.05 8.11
CA ILE A 43 19.84 -15.58 6.73
C ILE A 43 21.26 -15.05 6.55
N ASN A 44 21.97 -14.82 7.65
CA ASN A 44 23.32 -14.28 7.70
C ASN A 44 24.42 -15.27 7.28
N LYS A 45 24.07 -16.41 6.66
CA LYS A 45 25.05 -17.41 6.20
C LYS A 45 25.91 -16.91 5.03
N ASN A 46 25.37 -16.03 4.19
CA ASN A 46 26.08 -15.36 3.10
C ASN A 46 25.58 -13.91 2.98
N PRO A 47 26.02 -13.02 3.89
CA PRO A 47 25.54 -11.64 3.87
C PRO A 47 26.02 -10.90 2.62
N PRO A 48 25.31 -9.83 2.21
CA PRO A 48 25.82 -8.89 1.22
C PRO A 48 27.16 -8.29 1.68
N LYS A 49 28.00 -7.79 0.75
CA LYS A 49 29.30 -7.17 1.08
C LYS A 49 29.24 -6.08 2.15
N ASN A 50 28.11 -5.37 2.27
CA ASN A 50 27.88 -4.30 3.25
C ASN A 50 26.84 -4.68 4.33
N GLY A 51 26.53 -5.98 4.47
CA GLY A 51 25.45 -6.46 5.32
C GLY A 51 24.06 -6.06 4.82
N TYR A 52 23.05 -6.33 5.64
CA TYR A 52 21.67 -5.97 5.34
C TYR A 52 21.39 -4.52 5.76
N LYS A 53 20.94 -3.69 4.81
CA LYS A 53 20.62 -2.28 5.09
C LYS A 53 19.36 -2.10 5.95
N PHE A 54 18.35 -2.95 5.73
CA PHE A 54 17.02 -2.80 6.34
C PHE A 54 16.64 -3.93 7.29
N ILE A 55 17.37 -5.05 7.30
CA ILE A 55 17.10 -6.16 8.22
C ILE A 55 17.87 -5.92 9.52
N LYS A 56 17.15 -5.91 10.65
CA LYS A 56 17.74 -5.70 11.99
C LYS A 56 18.13 -7.00 12.68
N TYR A 57 17.45 -8.10 12.36
CA TYR A 57 17.62 -9.39 13.03
C TYR A 57 17.93 -10.50 12.00
N PRO A 58 19.12 -10.49 11.38
CA PRO A 58 19.47 -11.45 10.32
C PRO A 58 19.77 -12.86 10.87
N ASP A 59 19.98 -12.99 12.18
CA ASP A 59 20.32 -14.27 12.81
C ASP A 59 19.12 -15.20 13.02
N SER A 60 17.90 -14.65 12.92
CA SER A 60 16.64 -15.37 13.00
C SER A 60 15.77 -15.01 11.81
N PHE A 61 15.52 -15.98 10.92
CA PHE A 61 14.61 -15.82 9.80
C PHE A 61 13.22 -15.45 10.29
N ARG A 62 12.77 -16.04 11.40
CA ARG A 62 11.47 -15.70 12.00
C ARG A 62 11.41 -14.24 12.45
N ALA A 63 12.44 -13.74 13.14
CA ALA A 63 12.49 -12.34 13.57
C ALA A 63 12.55 -11.37 12.39
N CYS A 64 13.34 -11.71 11.37
CA CYS A 64 13.40 -10.97 10.10
C CYS A 64 12.03 -10.93 9.42
N LEU A 65 11.33 -12.07 9.36
CA LEU A 65 10.03 -12.17 8.70
C LEU A 65 8.97 -11.35 9.45
N MET A 66 8.91 -11.44 10.78
CA MET A 66 8.02 -10.60 11.59
C MET A 66 8.30 -9.10 11.41
N GLN A 67 9.56 -8.71 11.29
CA GLN A 67 9.94 -7.34 11.00
C GLN A 67 9.40 -6.88 9.63
N VAL A 68 9.59 -7.69 8.59
CA VAL A 68 9.11 -7.39 7.23
C VAL A 68 7.58 -7.34 7.20
N CYS A 69 6.89 -8.30 7.82
CA CYS A 69 5.44 -8.31 7.91
C CYS A 69 4.89 -7.05 8.59
N ASN A 70 5.44 -6.68 9.74
CA ASN A 70 4.99 -5.50 10.48
C ASN A 70 5.22 -4.20 9.70
N THR A 71 6.39 -4.08 9.07
CA THR A 71 6.72 -2.91 8.24
C THR A 71 5.83 -2.85 7.00
N GLY A 72 5.59 -3.98 6.35
CA GLY A 72 4.69 -4.09 5.20
C GLY A 72 3.27 -3.69 5.56
N TRP A 73 2.74 -4.18 6.69
CA TRP A 73 1.42 -3.80 7.17
C TRP A 73 1.28 -2.28 7.38
N TRP A 74 2.27 -1.63 8.01
CA TRP A 74 2.27 -0.17 8.16
C TRP A 74 2.25 0.56 6.82
N ALA A 75 3.13 0.18 5.89
CA ALA A 75 3.22 0.80 4.57
C ALA A 75 1.90 0.65 3.79
N PHE A 76 1.28 -0.53 3.80
CA PHE A 76 0.00 -0.75 3.13
C PHE A 76 -1.14 0.03 3.79
N ASN A 77 -1.16 0.11 5.12
CA ASN A 77 -2.18 0.87 5.85
C ASN A 77 -2.06 2.39 5.57
N GLU A 78 -0.84 2.91 5.50
CA GLU A 78 -0.58 4.32 5.17
C GLU A 78 -0.95 4.65 3.72
N ALA A 79 -0.59 3.77 2.78
CA ALA A 79 -1.01 3.89 1.38
C ALA A 79 -2.54 3.88 1.26
N HIS A 80 -3.22 2.94 1.92
CA HIS A 80 -4.68 2.83 1.91
C HIS A 80 -5.36 4.10 2.44
N LYS A 81 -4.90 4.65 3.58
CA LYS A 81 -5.42 5.90 4.14
C LYS A 81 -5.23 7.08 3.19
N SER A 82 -4.03 7.21 2.60
CA SER A 82 -3.71 8.31 1.70
C SER A 82 -4.56 8.26 0.43
N MET A 83 -4.76 7.06 -0.13
CA MET A 83 -5.63 6.86 -1.28
C MET A 83 -7.10 7.20 -0.97
N ASP A 84 -7.59 6.81 0.22
CA ASP A 84 -8.94 7.17 0.63
C ASP A 84 -9.12 8.69 0.76
N GLN A 85 -8.13 9.40 1.30
CA GLN A 85 -8.14 10.86 1.36
C GLN A 85 -8.16 11.51 -0.03
N ILE A 86 -7.33 11.03 -0.97
CA ILE A 86 -7.33 11.54 -2.35
C ILE A 86 -8.70 11.30 -3.01
N ARG A 87 -9.29 10.13 -2.79
CA ARG A 87 -10.63 9.78 -3.28
C ARG A 87 -11.69 10.73 -2.74
N LEU A 88 -11.69 11.00 -1.42
CA LEU A 88 -12.65 11.91 -0.78
C LEU A 88 -12.50 13.34 -1.28
N HIS A 89 -11.29 13.88 -1.33
CA HIS A 89 -11.05 15.24 -1.81
C HIS A 89 -11.39 15.40 -3.29
N THR A 90 -11.05 14.42 -4.12
CA THR A 90 -11.34 14.54 -5.56
C THR A 90 -12.83 14.37 -5.86
N ALA A 91 -13.57 13.59 -5.07
CA ALA A 91 -15.01 13.50 -5.19
C ALA A 91 -15.72 14.85 -4.98
N GLN A 92 -15.12 15.77 -4.21
CA GLN A 92 -15.67 17.11 -3.94
C GLN A 92 -15.31 18.14 -5.02
N VAL A 93 -14.27 17.90 -5.83
CA VAL A 93 -13.80 18.83 -6.88
C VAL A 93 -14.91 19.30 -7.82
N PRO A 94 -15.81 18.45 -8.34
CA PRO A 94 -16.89 18.91 -9.23
C PRO A 94 -17.82 19.94 -8.59
N ASP A 95 -18.11 19.81 -7.29
CA ASP A 95 -19.02 20.72 -6.59
C ASP A 95 -18.32 22.05 -6.24
N TYR A 96 -17.03 22.01 -5.91
CA TYR A 96 -16.22 23.23 -5.83
C TYR A 96 -16.17 23.95 -7.18
N MET A 97 -16.00 23.22 -8.29
CA MET A 97 -15.97 23.80 -9.63
C MET A 97 -17.31 24.47 -10.00
N LYS A 98 -18.45 23.82 -9.71
CA LYS A 98 -19.78 24.42 -9.93
C LYS A 98 -19.98 25.70 -9.14
N THR A 99 -19.52 25.71 -7.88
CA THR A 99 -19.64 26.87 -7.00
C THR A 99 -18.79 28.03 -7.52
N ALA A 100 -17.54 27.76 -7.91
CA ALA A 100 -16.65 28.75 -8.51
C ALA A 100 -17.24 29.36 -9.79
N VAL A 101 -17.77 28.54 -10.71
CA VAL A 101 -18.42 29.01 -11.94
C VAL A 101 -19.67 29.85 -11.64
N LYS A 102 -20.45 29.50 -10.61
CA LYS A 102 -21.61 30.31 -10.18
C LYS A 102 -21.18 31.68 -9.70
N ILE A 103 -20.14 31.76 -8.86
CA ILE A 103 -19.63 33.04 -8.34
C ILE A 103 -19.12 33.90 -9.49
N LEU A 104 -18.34 33.32 -10.40
CA LEU A 104 -17.77 34.02 -11.56
C LEU A 104 -18.83 34.52 -12.57
N LYS A 105 -20.01 33.91 -12.63
CA LYS A 105 -21.13 34.35 -13.49
C LYS A 105 -22.01 35.43 -12.87
N ILE A 106 -21.85 35.70 -11.57
CA ILE A 106 -22.63 36.73 -10.83
C ILE A 106 -21.88 38.07 -10.80
N HIS A 107 -20.59 38.10 -11.18
CA HIS A 107 -19.92 39.30 -11.69
C HIS A 107 -19.93 39.29 -13.23
#